data_AF-A0A258BST9-F1
#
_entry.id   AF-A0A258BST9-F1
#
_cell.length_a   1.000
_cell.length_b   1.000
_cell.length_c   1.000
_cell.angle_alpha   90.00
_cell.angle_beta   90.00
_cell.angle_gamma   90.00
#
_symmetry.space_group_name_H-M   'P 1'
#
loop_
_entity.id
_entity.type
_entity.pdbx_description
1 polymer ?
#
loop_
_entity_poly.entity_id
_entity_poly.type
_entity_poly.pdbx_seq_one_letter_code
_entity_poly.pdbx_strand_id
1 'polypeptide(L)'
;MDFLYEETTNRKIRATTAKYTSASQGENEWEALRSATTASDAAKIWVYNFEIPANIHTAARTRAEEAERLLPKLRSEAGGATASGVANNCVDPHSGDVQALQATVKLYAWPEYHGPGFVEKKPEYKRAVDIALANGGYVGGFRYRGVDCGGFVTRVMIDSGYEPDYNSKKGATPIQKEWLDANWERLGTGDTIDVAQLRPGDVAWLPGHTFMFAGKDIEGFGQTTNGWKGVASSSLDQRAPMAGLESLTKSENIWYRKKVNVHE
;
A
#
# COMPACT_ATOMS: atom_id res chain seq x y z
N MET A 1 6.46 -1.63 13.39
CA MET A 1 6.52 -0.30 12.74
C MET A 1 5.80 0.74 13.61
N ASP A 2 4.68 0.38 14.23
CA ASP A 2 3.93 1.25 15.15
C ASP A 2 4.80 1.84 16.27
N PHE A 3 5.66 1.04 16.91
CA PHE A 3 6.63 1.56 17.89
C PHE A 3 7.56 2.62 17.29
N LEU A 4 8.11 2.42 16.09
CA LEU A 4 9.02 3.37 15.46
C LEU A 4 8.29 4.65 15.01
N TYR A 5 7.03 4.53 14.59
CA TYR A 5 6.17 5.66 14.21
C TYR A 5 5.69 6.47 15.43
N GLU A 6 5.20 5.80 16.48
CA GLU A 6 4.82 6.43 17.75
C GLU A 6 6.00 7.12 18.41
N GLU A 7 7.17 6.50 18.36
CA GLU A 7 8.37 7.07 18.94
C GLU A 7 8.85 8.32 18.17
N THR A 8 8.80 8.31 16.84
CA THR A 8 9.25 9.45 16.01
C THR A 8 8.28 10.62 16.03
N THR A 9 6.99 10.36 16.19
CA THR A 9 5.96 11.40 16.34
C THR A 9 5.99 12.08 17.71
N ASN A 10 6.60 11.47 18.73
CA ASN A 10 6.68 12.03 20.08
C ASN A 10 8.07 12.58 20.44
N ARG A 11 9.13 12.20 19.72
CA ARG A 11 10.49 12.66 20.01
C ARG A 11 10.80 14.03 19.44
N LYS A 12 11.67 14.73 20.18
CA LYS A 12 12.22 16.01 19.77
C LYS A 12 13.65 15.86 19.27
N ILE A 13 14.02 16.69 18.31
CA ILE A 13 15.37 16.76 17.76
C ILE A 13 16.33 17.24 18.86
N ARG A 14 17.33 16.40 19.15
CA ARG A 14 18.41 16.69 20.10
C ARG A 14 19.36 17.74 19.51
N ALA A 15 20.04 18.48 20.38
CA ALA A 15 21.07 19.44 19.99
C ALA A 15 22.19 18.79 19.14
N THR A 16 22.53 17.54 19.45
CA THR A 16 23.50 16.76 18.69
C THR A 16 23.01 16.47 17.27
N THR A 17 21.73 16.13 17.10
CA THR A 17 21.12 15.90 15.79
C THR A 17 21.10 17.18 14.95
N ALA A 18 20.64 18.29 15.54
CA ALA A 18 20.59 19.59 14.86
C ALA A 18 21.98 20.10 14.41
N LYS A 19 23.05 19.69 15.09
CA LYS A 19 24.43 20.04 14.70
C LYS A 19 24.90 19.37 13.40
N TYR A 20 24.33 18.23 13.03
CA TYR A 20 24.81 17.39 11.94
C TYR A 20 23.77 17.13 10.82
N THR A 21 22.61 17.79 10.91
CA THR A 21 21.46 17.62 10.00
C THR A 21 20.84 18.98 9.68
N SER A 22 19.87 19.02 8.78
CA SER A 22 19.08 20.23 8.53
C SER A 22 18.01 20.52 9.60
N ALA A 23 17.77 19.57 10.51
CA ALA A 23 16.71 19.67 11.51
C ALA A 23 17.02 20.70 12.61
N SER A 24 15.98 21.35 13.13
CA SER A 24 16.11 22.34 14.20
C SER A 24 16.02 21.69 15.58
N GLN A 25 16.84 22.14 16.54
CA GLN A 25 16.74 21.63 17.91
C GLN A 25 15.35 21.88 18.51
N GLY A 26 14.74 20.86 19.14
CA GLY A 26 13.40 20.96 19.71
C GLY A 26 12.25 20.80 18.71
N GLU A 27 12.57 20.70 17.42
CA GLU A 27 11.62 20.30 16.37
C GLU A 27 11.12 18.87 16.63
N ASN A 28 9.92 18.55 16.14
CA ASN A 28 9.43 17.18 16.16
C ASN A 28 10.24 16.31 15.19
N GLU A 29 10.68 15.12 15.62
CA GLU A 29 11.52 14.24 14.81
C GLU A 29 10.81 13.77 13.53
N TRP A 30 9.51 13.49 13.58
CA TRP A 30 8.73 13.11 12.41
C TRP A 30 8.63 14.24 11.38
N GLU A 31 8.40 15.48 11.82
CA GLU A 31 8.36 16.65 10.93
C GLU A 31 9.72 16.95 10.29
N ALA A 32 10.80 16.79 11.07
CA ALA A 32 12.16 16.93 10.58
C ALA A 32 12.50 15.86 9.51
N LEU A 33 12.08 14.60 9.72
CA LEU A 33 12.26 13.52 8.75
C LEU A 33 11.46 13.77 7.47
N ARG A 34 10.23 14.29 7.56
CA ARG A 34 9.40 14.66 6.40
C ARG A 34 9.96 15.83 5.61
N SER A 35 10.62 16.77 6.29
CA SER A 35 11.20 17.97 5.69
C SER A 35 12.58 17.73 5.08
N ALA A 36 13.23 16.59 5.39
CA ALA A 36 14.52 16.23 4.84
C ALA A 36 14.44 16.06 3.31
N THR A 37 15.27 16.81 2.58
CA THR A 37 15.28 16.83 1.11
C THR A 37 16.27 15.83 0.49
N THR A 38 17.08 15.16 1.32
CA THR A 38 18.07 14.18 0.87
C THR A 38 18.01 12.91 1.71
N ALA A 39 18.37 11.77 1.11
CA ALA A 39 18.41 10.48 1.80
C ALA A 39 19.47 10.48 2.90
N SER A 40 20.59 11.14 2.62
CA SER A 40 21.69 11.39 3.55
C SER A 40 21.23 12.10 4.82
N ASP A 41 20.44 13.15 4.68
CA ASP A 41 19.98 13.95 5.82
C ASP A 41 18.94 13.19 6.65
N ALA A 42 17.96 12.55 6.02
CA ALA A 42 17.00 11.68 6.72
C ALA A 42 17.70 10.54 7.49
N ALA A 43 18.69 9.88 6.88
CA ALA A 43 19.46 8.84 7.53
C ALA A 43 20.26 9.35 8.74
N LYS A 44 20.82 10.57 8.66
CA LYS A 44 21.52 11.18 9.79
C LYS A 44 20.57 11.57 10.91
N ILE A 45 19.39 12.12 10.61
CA ILE A 45 18.36 12.43 11.61
C ILE A 45 18.04 11.15 12.40
N TRP A 46 17.79 10.05 11.69
CA TRP A 46 17.52 8.76 12.30
C TRP A 46 18.65 8.26 13.22
N VAL A 47 19.90 8.29 12.76
CA VAL A 47 21.04 7.78 13.54
C VAL A 47 21.35 8.65 14.75
N TYR A 48 21.36 9.98 14.58
CA TYR A 48 21.72 10.91 15.66
C TYR A 48 20.63 11.05 16.72
N ASN A 49 19.37 10.79 16.35
CA ASN A 49 18.24 11.09 17.20
C ASN A 49 17.54 9.83 17.76
N PHE A 50 17.56 8.72 17.02
CA PHE A 50 16.95 7.46 17.42
C PHE A 50 17.96 6.34 17.71
N GLU A 51 18.78 5.92 16.74
CA GLU A 51 19.59 4.70 16.90
C GLU A 51 20.73 4.87 17.92
N ILE A 52 21.38 6.04 17.94
CA ILE A 52 22.43 6.47 18.88
C ILE A 52 23.43 5.35 19.24
N PRO A 53 24.08 4.69 18.26
CA PRO A 53 25.07 3.67 18.54
C PRO A 53 26.35 4.28 19.14
N ALA A 54 27.16 3.46 19.82
CA ALA A 54 28.42 3.93 20.43
C ALA A 54 29.38 4.60 19.43
N ASN A 55 29.35 4.21 18.16
CA ASN A 55 30.14 4.77 17.06
C ASN A 55 29.32 5.72 16.16
N ILE A 56 28.47 6.55 16.77
CA ILE A 56 27.43 7.37 16.12
C ILE A 56 27.89 8.13 14.86
N HIS A 57 29.06 8.77 14.87
CA HIS A 57 29.55 9.54 13.72
C HIS A 57 29.91 8.65 12.53
N THR A 58 30.55 7.51 12.79
CA THR A 58 30.88 6.53 11.75
C THR A 58 29.61 5.88 11.21
N ALA A 59 28.69 5.49 12.10
CA ALA A 59 27.41 4.91 11.72
C ALA A 59 26.57 5.88 10.88
N ALA A 60 26.49 7.16 11.29
CA ALA A 60 25.72 8.18 10.57
C ALA A 60 26.29 8.44 9.16
N ARG A 61 27.63 8.47 9.02
CA ARG A 61 28.28 8.59 7.71
C ARG A 61 27.98 7.39 6.82
N THR A 62 28.19 6.18 7.31
CA THR A 62 27.95 4.96 6.53
C THR A 62 26.49 4.82 6.12
N ARG A 63 25.54 5.12 7.01
CA ARG A 63 24.10 5.08 6.69
C ARG A 63 23.71 6.15 5.68
N ALA A 64 24.27 7.35 5.77
CA ALA A 64 24.03 8.41 4.80
C ALA A 64 24.55 8.05 3.40
N GLU A 65 25.78 7.53 3.31
CA GLU A 65 26.39 7.06 2.07
C GLU A 65 25.56 5.92 1.44
N GLU A 66 25.15 4.96 2.25
CA GLU A 66 24.37 3.82 1.79
C GLU A 66 22.95 4.22 1.37
N ALA A 67 22.31 5.15 2.09
CA ALA A 67 21.00 5.67 1.73
C ALA A 67 21.03 6.37 0.35
N GLU A 68 22.03 7.21 0.09
CA GLU A 68 22.21 7.85 -1.21
C GLU A 68 22.55 6.84 -2.32
N ARG A 69 23.27 5.76 -1.99
CA ARG A 69 23.61 4.70 -2.95
C ARG A 69 22.42 3.82 -3.31
N LEU A 70 21.57 3.50 -2.33
CA LEU A 70 20.46 2.58 -2.49
C LEU A 70 19.20 3.29 -2.99
N LEU A 71 18.95 4.53 -2.61
CA LEU A 71 17.70 5.22 -2.96
C LEU A 71 17.46 5.31 -4.46
N PRO A 72 18.44 5.63 -5.33
CA PRO A 72 18.24 5.61 -6.78
C PRO A 72 17.92 4.21 -7.31
N LYS A 73 18.53 3.16 -6.74
CA LYS A 73 18.25 1.77 -7.14
C LYS A 73 16.84 1.36 -6.77
N LEU A 74 16.43 1.65 -5.54
CA LEU A 74 15.06 1.44 -5.07
C LEU A 74 14.05 2.26 -5.89
N ARG A 75 14.38 3.51 -6.26
CA ARG A 75 13.55 4.33 -7.15
C ARG A 75 13.48 3.78 -8.57
N SER A 76 14.57 3.23 -9.10
CA SER A 76 14.60 2.63 -10.44
C SER A 76 13.88 1.28 -10.48
N GLU A 77 13.97 0.48 -9.42
CA GLU A 77 13.27 -0.79 -9.24
C GLU A 77 11.76 -0.55 -8.94
N ALA A 78 11.42 0.60 -8.35
CA ALA A 78 10.04 1.04 -8.13
C ALA A 78 9.39 1.72 -9.35
N GLY A 79 10.09 1.86 -10.48
CA GLY A 79 9.64 2.62 -11.64
C GLY A 79 9.79 4.12 -11.42
N GLY A 80 10.84 4.70 -12.02
CA GLY A 80 11.34 6.03 -11.71
C GLY A 80 10.32 7.17 -11.75
N ALA A 81 9.97 7.69 -10.57
CA ALA A 81 9.42 9.03 -10.42
C ALA A 81 10.56 10.05 -10.43
N THR A 82 10.95 10.51 -11.61
CA THR A 82 11.61 11.80 -11.76
C THR A 82 10.55 12.89 -11.63
N ALA A 83 10.61 13.68 -10.56
CA ALA A 83 9.85 14.93 -10.46
C ALA A 83 10.40 15.92 -11.50
N SER A 84 9.72 16.05 -12.64
CA SER A 84 9.85 17.21 -13.53
C SER A 84 8.62 17.30 -14.43
N GLY A 85 7.95 18.45 -14.35
CA GLY A 85 7.02 18.92 -15.38
C GLY A 85 5.55 18.85 -15.00
N VAL A 86 5.03 19.98 -14.56
CA VAL A 86 3.59 20.29 -14.58
C VAL A 86 3.08 20.17 -16.03
N ALA A 87 2.14 19.26 -16.26
CA ALA A 87 1.23 19.31 -17.38
C ALA A 87 -0.15 18.81 -16.93
N ASN A 88 -1.11 19.72 -16.99
CA ASN A 88 -2.51 19.55 -16.61
C ASN A 88 -3.13 18.28 -17.20
N ASN A 89 -3.59 17.38 -16.34
CA ASN A 89 -4.76 16.53 -16.58
C ASN A 89 -5.37 16.18 -15.23
N CYS A 90 -6.66 16.48 -15.09
CA CYS A 90 -7.45 16.52 -13.87
C CYS A 90 -7.08 15.41 -12.85
N VAL A 91 -6.42 15.80 -11.76
CA VAL A 91 -6.25 14.95 -10.58
C VAL A 91 -7.53 15.07 -9.78
N ASP A 92 -8.25 13.96 -9.60
CA ASP A 92 -9.36 13.85 -8.67
C ASP A 92 -8.81 13.97 -7.23
N PRO A 93 -9.15 15.01 -6.45
CA PRO A 93 -8.54 15.25 -5.13
C PRO A 93 -9.11 14.37 -3.98
N HIS A 94 -9.66 13.19 -4.27
CA HIS A 94 -10.67 12.55 -3.40
C HIS A 94 -10.35 11.19 -2.72
N SER A 95 -9.13 10.67 -2.71
CA SER A 95 -8.86 9.44 -1.95
C SER A 95 -7.36 9.22 -1.78
N GLY A 96 -6.93 8.45 -0.79
CA GLY A 96 -5.52 8.15 -0.53
C GLY A 96 -4.72 7.82 -1.80
N ASP A 97 -3.42 8.05 -1.76
CA ASP A 97 -2.51 8.07 -2.92
C ASP A 97 -2.76 6.89 -3.90
N VAL A 98 -3.54 7.16 -4.96
CA VAL A 98 -3.90 6.17 -6.00
C VAL A 98 -2.65 5.63 -6.69
N GLN A 99 -1.61 6.44 -6.81
CA GLN A 99 -0.34 6.01 -7.38
C GLN A 99 0.33 5.00 -6.45
N ALA A 100 0.34 5.25 -5.14
CA ALA A 100 0.82 4.29 -4.15
C ALA A 100 -0.01 3.01 -4.14
N LEU A 101 -1.35 3.09 -4.25
CA LEU A 101 -2.23 1.92 -4.37
C LEU A 101 -1.84 1.06 -5.57
N GLN A 102 -1.76 1.66 -6.76
CA GLN A 102 -1.42 0.94 -7.99
C GLN A 102 0.02 0.41 -7.96
N ALA A 103 0.96 1.14 -7.37
CA ALA A 103 2.33 0.68 -7.15
C ALA A 103 2.35 -0.56 -6.24
N THR A 104 1.60 -0.54 -5.14
CA THR A 104 1.47 -1.69 -4.23
C THR A 104 0.81 -2.89 -4.90
N VAL A 105 -0.22 -2.69 -5.73
CA VAL A 105 -0.80 -3.76 -6.55
C VAL A 105 0.27 -4.40 -7.44
N LYS A 106 1.00 -3.60 -8.22
CA LYS A 106 2.08 -4.10 -9.09
C LYS A 106 3.18 -4.79 -8.30
N LEU A 107 3.49 -4.31 -7.10
CA LEU A 107 4.48 -4.90 -6.21
C LEU A 107 4.04 -6.27 -5.71
N TYR A 108 2.76 -6.42 -5.35
CA TYR A 108 2.27 -7.60 -4.66
C TYR A 108 1.70 -8.69 -5.57
N ALA A 109 1.13 -8.29 -6.70
CA ALA A 109 0.40 -9.16 -7.59
C ALA A 109 1.18 -9.47 -8.86
N TRP A 110 1.08 -10.71 -9.34
CA TRP A 110 1.60 -11.08 -10.66
C TRP A 110 0.81 -10.35 -11.76
N PRO A 111 1.47 -9.85 -12.82
CA PRO A 111 0.80 -9.08 -13.86
C PRO A 111 -0.12 -9.92 -14.75
N GLU A 112 0.15 -11.22 -14.86
CA GLU A 112 -0.66 -12.19 -15.59
C GLU A 112 -1.47 -13.10 -14.66
N TYR A 113 -2.58 -13.60 -15.18
CA TYR A 113 -3.38 -14.61 -14.50
C TYR A 113 -2.72 -16.00 -14.62
N HIS A 114 -2.65 -16.71 -13.49
CA HIS A 114 -2.33 -18.12 -13.39
C HIS A 114 -3.49 -18.88 -12.75
N GLY A 115 -3.74 -20.12 -13.17
CA GLY A 115 -4.85 -20.92 -12.64
C GLY A 115 -4.66 -21.40 -11.19
N PRO A 116 -5.67 -22.09 -10.62
CA PRO A 116 -5.57 -22.71 -9.30
C PRO A 116 -4.35 -23.64 -9.18
N GLY A 117 -3.71 -23.63 -8.00
CA GLY A 117 -2.45 -24.33 -7.71
C GLY A 117 -1.23 -23.42 -7.77
N PHE A 118 -1.35 -22.24 -8.39
CA PHE A 118 -0.29 -21.23 -8.40
C PHE A 118 -0.30 -20.43 -7.08
N VAL A 119 0.33 -20.97 -6.04
CA VAL A 119 0.37 -20.40 -4.68
C VAL A 119 1.66 -19.61 -4.39
N GLU A 120 2.54 -19.49 -5.38
CA GLU A 120 3.79 -18.74 -5.27
C GLU A 120 3.51 -17.23 -5.23
N LYS A 121 3.85 -16.61 -4.10
CA LYS A 121 3.74 -15.17 -3.89
C LYS A 121 4.97 -14.46 -4.46
N LYS A 122 4.80 -13.25 -4.99
CA LYS A 122 5.94 -12.35 -5.22
C LYS A 122 6.74 -12.15 -3.93
N PRO A 123 8.08 -12.02 -3.99
CA PRO A 123 8.92 -11.85 -2.81
C PRO A 123 8.50 -10.69 -1.91
N GLU A 124 8.09 -9.57 -2.51
CA GLU A 124 7.68 -8.36 -1.81
C GLU A 124 6.35 -8.55 -1.08
N TYR A 125 5.40 -9.23 -1.71
CA TYR A 125 4.15 -9.61 -1.04
C TYR A 125 4.38 -10.60 0.09
N LYS A 126 5.27 -11.58 -0.11
CA LYS A 126 5.63 -12.53 0.95
C LYS A 126 6.20 -11.79 2.16
N ARG A 127 7.11 -10.83 1.94
CA ARG A 127 7.67 -10.00 3.02
C ARG A 127 6.59 -9.17 3.72
N ALA A 128 5.66 -8.56 2.97
CA ALA A 128 4.56 -7.80 3.55
C ALA A 128 3.65 -8.68 4.44
N VAL A 129 3.35 -9.89 3.98
CA VAL A 129 2.61 -10.90 4.76
C VAL A 129 3.36 -11.28 6.03
N ASP A 130 4.66 -11.56 5.94
CA ASP A 130 5.49 -11.92 7.11
C ASP A 130 5.52 -10.78 8.15
N ILE A 131 5.66 -9.53 7.70
CA ILE A 131 5.63 -8.33 8.58
C ILE A 131 4.25 -8.16 9.22
N ALA A 132 3.17 -8.26 8.44
CA ALA A 132 1.82 -8.14 8.95
C ALA A 132 1.52 -9.22 10.01
N LEU A 133 1.92 -10.47 9.77
CA LEU A 133 1.82 -11.56 10.73
C LEU A 133 2.59 -11.27 12.02
N ALA A 134 3.83 -10.80 11.92
CA ALA A 134 4.67 -10.48 13.07
C ALA A 134 4.06 -9.37 13.94
N ASN A 135 3.28 -8.45 13.34
CA ASN A 135 2.57 -7.38 14.04
C ASN A 135 1.12 -7.75 14.42
N GLY A 136 0.73 -9.03 14.31
CA GLY A 136 -0.63 -9.49 14.66
C GLY A 136 -1.72 -9.08 13.66
N GLY A 137 -1.33 -8.62 12.46
CA GLY A 137 -2.23 -8.20 11.40
C GLY A 137 -2.87 -9.37 10.65
N TYR A 138 -4.05 -9.11 10.08
CA TYR A 138 -4.74 -10.07 9.22
C TYR A 138 -4.08 -10.18 7.84
N VAL A 139 -3.90 -11.43 7.38
CA VAL A 139 -3.32 -11.76 6.06
C VAL A 139 -4.07 -12.85 5.30
N GLY A 140 -5.12 -13.45 5.89
CA GLY A 140 -5.84 -14.58 5.28
C GLY A 140 -4.99 -15.84 5.01
N GLY A 141 -5.60 -16.83 4.36
CA GLY A 141 -4.99 -18.12 4.01
C GLY A 141 -4.84 -19.06 5.20
N PHE A 142 -5.11 -20.35 5.03
CA PHE A 142 -4.91 -21.34 6.09
C PHE A 142 -3.62 -22.10 5.86
N ARG A 143 -3.51 -22.77 4.71
CA ARG A 143 -2.34 -23.56 4.29
C ARG A 143 -1.23 -22.67 3.76
N TYR A 144 -1.59 -21.62 3.04
CA TYR A 144 -0.66 -20.69 2.43
C TYR A 144 -0.99 -19.28 2.90
N ARG A 145 -0.42 -18.86 4.03
CA ARG A 145 -0.63 -17.50 4.59
C ARG A 145 -0.40 -16.43 3.52
N GLY A 146 -1.32 -15.47 3.42
CA GLY A 146 -1.33 -14.44 2.37
C GLY A 146 -1.97 -14.87 1.04
N VAL A 147 -2.25 -16.15 0.82
CA VAL A 147 -2.95 -16.61 -0.39
C VAL A 147 -4.44 -16.62 -0.08
N ASP A 148 -5.05 -15.43 -0.14
CA ASP A 148 -6.45 -15.22 0.17
C ASP A 148 -6.95 -13.90 -0.41
N CYS A 149 -8.17 -13.92 -0.93
CA CYS A 149 -8.82 -12.76 -1.54
C CYS A 149 -8.93 -11.57 -0.56
N GLY A 150 -9.43 -11.83 0.66
CA GLY A 150 -9.59 -10.82 1.69
C GLY A 150 -8.26 -10.34 2.23
N GLY A 151 -7.34 -11.26 2.50
CA GLY A 151 -5.97 -10.99 2.94
C GLY A 151 -5.21 -10.11 1.96
N PHE A 152 -5.31 -10.39 0.65
CA PHE A 152 -4.68 -9.59 -0.39
C PHE A 152 -5.24 -8.16 -0.44
N VAL A 153 -6.56 -7.98 -0.58
CA VAL A 153 -7.17 -6.64 -0.64
C VAL A 153 -6.84 -5.85 0.62
N THR A 154 -6.93 -6.47 1.81
CA THR A 154 -6.55 -5.84 3.08
C THR A 154 -5.13 -5.30 3.05
N ARG A 155 -4.18 -6.10 2.55
CA ARG A 155 -2.77 -5.72 2.52
C ARG A 155 -2.50 -4.60 1.55
N VAL A 156 -3.08 -4.65 0.35
CA VAL A 156 -2.96 -3.56 -0.62
C VAL A 156 -3.51 -2.26 -0.04
N MET A 157 -4.69 -2.27 0.58
CA MET A 157 -5.31 -1.06 1.14
C MET A 157 -4.47 -0.41 2.24
N ILE A 158 -3.96 -1.22 3.17
CA ILE A 158 -3.22 -0.71 4.32
C ILE A 158 -1.78 -0.34 3.93
N ASP A 159 -1.08 -1.20 3.18
CA ASP A 159 0.35 -1.00 2.89
C ASP A 159 0.59 0.11 1.87
N SER A 160 -0.39 0.43 1.02
CA SER A 160 -0.35 1.61 0.16
C SER A 160 -0.69 2.92 0.89
N GLY A 161 -1.26 2.84 2.10
CA GLY A 161 -1.84 3.99 2.78
C GLY A 161 -3.17 4.47 2.19
N TYR A 162 -3.75 3.77 1.21
CA TYR A 162 -5.03 4.14 0.60
C TYR A 162 -6.17 4.11 1.62
N GLU A 163 -6.20 3.08 2.47
CA GLU A 163 -7.11 2.95 3.61
C GLU A 163 -6.38 2.21 4.76
N PRO A 164 -5.64 2.95 5.62
CA PRO A 164 -4.83 2.36 6.68
C PRO A 164 -5.63 1.57 7.72
N ASP A 165 -6.91 1.91 7.90
CA ASP A 165 -7.81 1.27 8.86
C ASP A 165 -8.83 0.33 8.19
N TYR A 166 -8.59 -0.03 6.92
CA TYR A 166 -9.43 -0.97 6.18
C TYR A 166 -9.70 -2.21 7.03
N ASN A 167 -10.95 -2.68 7.03
CA ASN A 167 -11.46 -3.79 7.86
C ASN A 167 -11.06 -3.77 9.34
N SER A 168 -10.78 -2.60 9.92
CA SER A 168 -10.21 -2.47 11.26
C SER A 168 -8.91 -3.29 11.44
N LYS A 169 -8.17 -3.46 10.34
CA LYS A 169 -6.93 -4.26 10.21
C LYS A 169 -7.15 -5.76 10.49
N LYS A 170 -8.40 -6.23 10.41
CA LYS A 170 -8.84 -7.54 10.88
C LYS A 170 -9.82 -8.22 9.92
N GLY A 171 -9.73 -9.54 9.88
CA GLY A 171 -10.85 -10.38 9.50
C GLY A 171 -11.03 -10.63 8.00
N ALA A 172 -11.66 -11.77 7.73
CA ALA A 172 -11.99 -12.24 6.39
C ALA A 172 -13.17 -11.48 5.78
N THR A 173 -13.61 -11.93 4.61
CA THR A 173 -14.65 -11.32 3.78
C THR A 173 -15.93 -10.90 4.53
N PRO A 174 -16.46 -11.63 5.53
CA PRO A 174 -17.60 -11.17 6.32
C PRO A 174 -17.32 -9.89 7.12
N ILE A 175 -16.15 -9.80 7.77
CA ILE A 175 -15.75 -8.63 8.54
C ILE A 175 -15.46 -7.44 7.60
N GLN A 176 -14.90 -7.72 6.42
CA GLN A 176 -14.73 -6.71 5.38
C GLN A 176 -16.08 -6.13 4.95
N LYS A 177 -17.12 -6.96 4.78
CA LYS A 177 -18.46 -6.49 4.42
C LYS A 177 -19.05 -5.55 5.46
N GLU A 178 -19.05 -5.97 6.72
CA GLU A 178 -19.56 -5.16 7.83
C GLU A 178 -18.83 -3.82 7.90
N TRP A 179 -17.51 -3.84 7.73
CA TRP A 179 -16.70 -2.62 7.73
C TRP A 179 -16.98 -1.73 6.51
N LEU A 180 -17.08 -2.29 5.31
CA LEU A 180 -17.39 -1.56 4.09
C LEU A 180 -18.78 -0.90 4.17
N ASP A 181 -19.79 -1.60 4.66
CA ASP A 181 -21.13 -1.04 4.85
C ASP A 181 -21.16 0.16 5.81
N ALA A 182 -20.34 0.11 6.87
CA ALA A 182 -20.27 1.19 7.84
C ALA A 182 -19.44 2.38 7.35
N ASN A 183 -18.31 2.13 6.69
CA ASN A 183 -17.28 3.14 6.47
C ASN A 183 -17.25 3.67 5.03
N TRP A 184 -17.69 2.89 4.05
CA TRP A 184 -17.56 3.21 2.62
C TRP A 184 -18.93 3.50 1.99
N GLU A 185 -18.94 4.18 0.85
CA GLU A 185 -20.16 4.36 0.06
C GLU A 185 -20.41 3.13 -0.81
N ARG A 186 -21.68 2.71 -0.90
CA ARG A 186 -22.09 1.61 -1.78
C ARG A 186 -22.45 2.18 -3.14
N LEU A 187 -21.73 1.78 -4.18
CA LEU A 187 -21.95 2.24 -5.56
C LEU A 187 -23.12 1.54 -6.24
N GLY A 188 -23.37 0.27 -5.91
CA GLY A 188 -24.42 -0.54 -6.52
C GLY A 188 -24.07 -2.02 -6.62
N THR A 189 -24.91 -2.79 -7.30
CA THR A 189 -24.62 -4.18 -7.67
C THR A 189 -23.96 -4.25 -9.05
N GLY A 190 -23.25 -5.33 -9.37
CA GLY A 190 -22.56 -5.47 -10.66
C GLY A 190 -23.45 -5.25 -11.89
N ASP A 191 -24.71 -5.65 -11.83
CA ASP A 191 -25.71 -5.49 -12.90
C ASP A 191 -26.37 -4.10 -12.95
N THR A 192 -26.08 -3.23 -11.99
CA THR A 192 -26.66 -1.87 -11.91
C THR A 192 -25.61 -0.75 -11.95
N ILE A 193 -24.33 -1.05 -11.70
CA ILE A 193 -23.27 -0.04 -11.77
C ILE A 193 -22.92 0.35 -13.22
N ASP A 194 -22.48 1.59 -13.37
CA ASP A 194 -21.72 2.01 -14.55
C ASP A 194 -20.23 1.68 -14.34
N VAL A 195 -19.74 0.63 -15.01
CA VAL A 195 -18.34 0.20 -14.92
C VAL A 195 -17.35 1.29 -15.36
N ALA A 196 -17.79 2.25 -16.19
CA ALA A 196 -16.94 3.37 -16.59
C ALA A 196 -16.65 4.33 -15.44
N GLN A 197 -17.45 4.29 -14.38
CA GLN A 197 -17.27 5.11 -13.18
C GLN A 197 -16.40 4.44 -12.11
N LEU A 198 -16.03 3.17 -12.27
CA LEU A 198 -15.12 2.51 -11.34
C LEU A 198 -13.77 3.23 -11.32
N ARG A 199 -13.19 3.36 -10.12
CA ARG A 199 -11.93 4.06 -9.85
C ARG A 199 -10.96 3.10 -9.17
N PRO A 200 -9.64 3.26 -9.38
CA PRO A 200 -8.64 2.51 -8.62
C PRO A 200 -8.93 2.58 -7.11
N GLY A 201 -9.00 1.43 -6.45
CA GLY A 201 -9.30 1.34 -5.03
C GLY A 201 -10.76 1.02 -4.71
N ASP A 202 -11.65 0.99 -5.69
CA ASP A 202 -12.98 0.41 -5.48
C ASP A 202 -12.87 -1.09 -5.19
N VAL A 203 -13.68 -1.56 -4.26
CA VAL A 203 -13.71 -2.96 -3.83
C VAL A 203 -15.05 -3.57 -4.17
N ALA A 204 -15.00 -4.72 -4.83
CA ALA A 204 -16.15 -5.59 -4.98
C ALA A 204 -16.17 -6.60 -3.84
N TRP A 205 -17.35 -6.79 -3.28
CA TRP A 205 -17.65 -7.85 -2.34
C TRP A 205 -18.77 -8.74 -2.88
N LEU A 206 -18.65 -10.04 -2.66
CA LEU A 206 -19.71 -11.02 -2.89
C LEU A 206 -19.59 -12.12 -1.83
N PRO A 207 -20.62 -12.96 -1.61
CA PRO A 207 -20.56 -14.02 -0.61
C PRO A 207 -19.31 -14.91 -0.79
N GLY A 208 -18.40 -14.85 0.19
CA GLY A 208 -17.17 -15.65 0.23
C GLY A 208 -16.01 -15.13 -0.63
N HIS A 209 -16.14 -14.01 -1.35
CA HIS A 209 -15.05 -13.47 -2.18
C HIS A 209 -14.98 -11.94 -2.15
N THR A 210 -13.79 -11.39 -2.36
CA THR A 210 -13.60 -9.96 -2.59
C THR A 210 -12.48 -9.76 -3.60
N PHE A 211 -12.56 -8.69 -4.36
CA PHE A 211 -11.53 -8.28 -5.29
C PHE A 211 -11.57 -6.77 -5.45
N MET A 212 -10.53 -6.19 -6.05
CA MET A 212 -10.46 -4.74 -6.23
C MET A 212 -10.27 -4.35 -7.69
N PHE A 213 -10.81 -3.18 -8.02
CA PHE A 213 -10.48 -2.50 -9.26
C PHE A 213 -9.21 -1.68 -9.03
N ALA A 214 -8.11 -2.11 -9.66
CA ALA A 214 -6.81 -1.43 -9.67
C ALA A 214 -6.72 -0.36 -10.77
N GLY A 215 -7.71 -0.28 -11.66
CA GLY A 215 -7.78 0.71 -12.74
C GLY A 215 -7.41 0.16 -14.11
N LYS A 216 -8.12 0.63 -15.15
CA LYS A 216 -7.90 0.21 -16.54
C LYS A 216 -6.52 0.59 -17.10
N ASP A 217 -5.86 1.59 -16.52
CA ASP A 217 -4.61 2.17 -17.03
C ASP A 217 -3.37 1.74 -16.24
N ILE A 218 -3.53 0.76 -15.33
CA ILE A 218 -2.39 0.21 -14.60
C ILE A 218 -1.43 -0.52 -15.55
N GLU A 219 -0.29 0.12 -15.79
CA GLU A 219 0.71 -0.33 -16.76
C GLU A 219 1.23 -1.74 -16.44
N GLY A 220 1.32 -2.57 -17.48
CA GLY A 220 1.88 -3.92 -17.38
C GLY A 220 1.00 -4.93 -16.64
N PHE A 221 -0.21 -4.58 -16.21
CA PHE A 221 -1.06 -5.44 -15.37
C PHE A 221 -2.43 -5.71 -16.00
N GLY A 222 -2.84 -6.98 -16.03
CA GLY A 222 -4.14 -7.37 -16.57
C GLY A 222 -4.21 -7.43 -18.10
N GLN A 223 -3.08 -7.71 -18.79
CA GLN A 223 -3.11 -8.15 -20.19
C GLN A 223 -3.71 -9.56 -20.27
N THR A 224 -5.03 -9.66 -20.17
CA THR A 224 -5.73 -10.94 -20.29
C THR A 224 -6.47 -11.01 -21.62
N THR A 225 -6.52 -12.20 -22.21
CA THR A 225 -7.24 -12.47 -23.46
C THR A 225 -8.76 -12.60 -23.27
N ASN A 226 -9.24 -12.76 -22.02
CA ASN A 226 -10.62 -13.16 -21.72
C ASN A 226 -11.26 -12.41 -20.51
N GLY A 227 -10.68 -11.30 -20.03
CA GLY A 227 -11.08 -10.66 -18.78
C GLY A 227 -11.11 -9.12 -18.80
N TRP A 228 -11.65 -8.53 -17.73
CA TRP A 228 -11.66 -7.08 -17.51
C TRP A 228 -10.26 -6.58 -17.10
N LYS A 229 -9.75 -5.57 -17.80
CA LYS A 229 -8.47 -4.96 -17.46
C LYS A 229 -8.57 -4.23 -16.12
N GLY A 230 -7.52 -4.33 -15.31
CA GLY A 230 -7.43 -3.58 -14.06
C GLY A 230 -8.11 -4.24 -12.86
N VAL A 231 -8.37 -5.55 -12.90
CA VAL A 231 -8.85 -6.30 -11.73
C VAL A 231 -7.67 -6.96 -11.02
N ALA A 232 -7.57 -6.83 -9.70
CA ALA A 232 -6.57 -7.51 -8.88
C ALA A 232 -7.23 -8.38 -7.83
N SER A 233 -6.77 -9.62 -7.70
CA SER A 233 -7.40 -10.61 -6.81
C SER A 233 -6.45 -11.75 -6.42
N SER A 234 -6.88 -12.54 -5.44
CA SER A 234 -6.27 -13.79 -4.98
C SER A 234 -7.39 -14.79 -4.66
N SER A 235 -7.06 -16.06 -4.39
CA SER A 235 -8.05 -17.08 -4.06
C SER A 235 -7.56 -17.90 -2.88
N LEU A 236 -8.41 -18.04 -1.86
CA LEU A 236 -8.12 -18.71 -0.59
C LEU A 236 -7.41 -20.05 -0.78
N ASP A 237 -6.14 -20.10 -0.40
CA ASP A 237 -5.20 -21.23 -0.52
C ASP A 237 -5.08 -21.87 -1.91
N GLN A 238 -5.60 -21.23 -2.95
CA GLN A 238 -5.61 -21.75 -4.33
C GLN A 238 -4.73 -20.95 -5.27
N ARG A 239 -4.68 -19.62 -5.10
CA ARG A 239 -4.05 -18.73 -6.08
C ARG A 239 -3.48 -17.48 -5.43
N ALA A 240 -2.18 -17.27 -5.57
CA ALA A 240 -1.49 -16.07 -5.09
C ALA A 240 -2.07 -14.79 -5.73
N PRO A 241 -1.75 -13.58 -5.22
CA PRO A 241 -2.25 -12.36 -5.83
C PRO A 241 -1.76 -12.16 -7.25
N MET A 242 -2.67 -11.72 -8.12
CA MET A 242 -2.38 -11.50 -9.54
C MET A 242 -3.50 -10.69 -10.22
N ALA A 243 -3.32 -10.40 -11.50
CA ALA A 243 -4.40 -9.94 -12.35
C ALA A 243 -5.59 -10.93 -12.31
N GLY A 244 -6.77 -10.37 -12.12
CA GLY A 244 -8.02 -11.10 -11.95
C GLY A 244 -8.73 -11.38 -13.27
N LEU A 245 -9.67 -12.33 -13.22
CA LEU A 245 -10.65 -12.61 -14.28
C LEU A 245 -12.08 -12.40 -13.78
N GLU A 246 -12.24 -11.82 -12.59
CA GLU A 246 -13.53 -11.53 -12.00
C GLU A 246 -14.34 -10.60 -12.92
N SER A 247 -15.61 -10.95 -13.13
CA SER A 247 -16.52 -10.09 -13.89
C SER A 247 -16.85 -8.86 -13.06
N LEU A 248 -16.75 -7.66 -13.65
CA LEU A 248 -17.17 -6.42 -12.99
C LEU A 248 -18.69 -6.35 -12.82
N THR A 249 -19.44 -7.01 -13.72
CA THR A 249 -20.90 -6.86 -13.88
C THR A 249 -21.73 -8.03 -13.35
N LYS A 250 -21.14 -8.97 -12.61
CA LYS A 250 -21.91 -10.06 -11.98
C LYS A 250 -22.85 -9.47 -10.93
N SER A 251 -24.14 -9.80 -10.97
CA SER A 251 -25.17 -9.23 -10.08
C SER A 251 -24.90 -9.45 -8.58
N GLU A 252 -24.17 -10.51 -8.23
CA GLU A 252 -23.74 -10.79 -6.84
C GLU A 252 -22.69 -9.79 -6.32
N ASN A 253 -21.96 -9.13 -7.20
CA ASN A 253 -20.96 -8.14 -6.79
C ASN A 253 -21.66 -6.93 -6.19
N ILE A 254 -21.21 -6.49 -5.03
CA ILE A 254 -21.56 -5.21 -4.44
C ILE A 254 -20.30 -4.36 -4.45
N TRP A 255 -20.35 -3.23 -5.13
CA TRP A 255 -19.22 -2.32 -5.27
C TRP A 255 -19.24 -1.23 -4.20
N TYR A 256 -18.07 -0.98 -3.63
CA TYR A 256 -17.85 0.02 -2.59
C TYR A 256 -16.71 0.96 -2.96
N ARG A 257 -16.86 2.22 -2.53
CA ARG A 257 -15.83 3.25 -2.65
C ARG A 257 -15.58 3.92 -1.31
N LYS A 258 -14.33 4.31 -1.08
CA LYS A 258 -13.94 5.10 0.09
C LYS A 258 -14.70 6.44 0.10
N LYS A 259 -15.34 6.77 1.23
CA LYS A 259 -15.97 8.08 1.43
C LYS A 259 -14.91 9.17 1.46
N VAL A 260 -15.26 10.33 0.92
CA VAL A 260 -14.44 11.53 1.01
C VAL A 260 -14.78 12.24 2.31
N ASN A 261 -13.79 12.50 3.16
CA ASN A 261 -13.96 13.49 4.22
C ASN A 261 -13.87 14.87 3.58
N VAL A 262 -15.01 15.48 3.30
CA VAL A 262 -15.07 16.91 3.00
C VAL A 262 -14.90 17.61 4.34
N HIS A 263 -13.71 18.13 4.61
CA HIS A 263 -13.53 19.06 5.72
C HIS A 263 -14.23 20.37 5.33
N GLU A 264 -15.41 20.62 5.90
CA GLU A 264 -16.01 21.97 6.00
C GLU A 264 -15.23 22.82 7.01
#